data_AF-A0A6M5JJW4-F1
#
_entry.id   AF-A0A6M5JJW4-F1
#
_cell.length_a   1.000
_cell.length_b   1.000
_cell.length_c   1.000
_cell.angle_alpha   90.00
_cell.angle_beta   90.00
_cell.angle_gamma   90.00
#
_symmetry.space_group_name_H-M   'P 1'
#
loop_
_entity.id
_entity.type
_entity.pdbx_description
1 polymer ?
#
loop_
_entity_poly.entity_id
_entity_poly.type
_entity_poly.pdbx_seq_one_letter_code
_entity_poly.pdbx_strand_id
1 'polypeptide(L)'
;MRFLLSVTHRPTIVEEVLNDTMVVIWEKADAYRGESRLETWIFAIAYRKALRALQRQDIPVEAGVADLDDAYEPAPDQALGQSQSHRRLIEAMAMLSADHRAVIDLTYFHGLHYRDIAVVMECPVDTVKTRMFHARRRLRALMAGEREDWLWDG
;
A
#
# COMPACT_ATOMS: atom_id res chain seq x y z
N MET A 1 3.30 6.14 9.42
CA MET A 1 3.46 4.69 9.66
C MET A 1 2.43 3.84 8.90
N ARG A 2 1.12 4.10 9.03
CA ARG A 2 0.06 3.34 8.33
C ARG A 2 0.29 3.17 6.82
N PHE A 3 0.51 4.26 6.08
CA PHE A 3 0.75 4.20 4.64
C PHE A 3 1.89 3.25 4.26
N LEU A 4 3.01 3.32 4.99
CA LEU A 4 4.15 2.43 4.75
C LEU A 4 3.81 0.98 5.05
N LEU A 5 3.14 0.69 6.17
CA LEU A 5 2.64 -0.66 6.50
C LEU A 5 1.72 -1.21 5.39
N SER A 6 0.83 -0.36 4.87
CA SER A 6 -0.09 -0.71 3.79
C SER A 6 0.64 -1.00 2.48
N VAL A 7 1.56 -0.12 2.06
CA VAL A 7 2.27 -0.27 0.78
C VAL A 7 3.25 -1.45 0.82
N THR A 8 4.03 -1.59 1.89
CA THR A 8 5.05 -2.64 1.98
C THR A 8 4.46 -4.00 2.30
N HIS A 9 3.39 -4.05 3.12
CA HIS A 9 2.88 -5.30 3.69
C HIS A 9 3.98 -6.12 4.41
N ARG A 10 5.08 -5.47 4.81
CA ARG A 10 6.22 -6.08 5.48
C ARG A 10 6.64 -5.15 6.61
N PRO A 11 6.24 -5.43 7.86
CA PRO A 11 6.50 -4.53 8.98
C PRO A 11 8.00 -4.38 9.26
N THR A 12 8.78 -5.42 8.96
CA THR A 12 10.24 -5.47 9.15
C THR A 12 11.02 -4.36 8.44
N ILE A 13 10.51 -3.86 7.30
CA ILE A 13 11.17 -2.77 6.53
C ILE A 13 10.57 -1.39 6.78
N VAL A 14 9.47 -1.28 7.52
CA VAL A 14 8.76 -0.01 7.68
C VAL A 14 9.61 1.01 8.43
N GLU A 15 10.33 0.57 9.47
CA GLU A 15 11.19 1.44 10.27
C GLU A 15 12.35 2.01 9.43
N GLU A 16 13.03 1.15 8.67
CA GLU A 16 14.10 1.56 7.75
C GLU A 16 13.57 2.57 6.72
N VAL A 17 12.47 2.24 6.04
CA VAL A 17 11.85 3.12 5.03
C VAL A 17 11.39 4.45 5.62
N LEU A 18 10.87 4.44 6.85
CA LEU A 18 10.46 5.66 7.56
C LEU A 18 11.67 6.54 7.85
N ASN A 19 12.74 5.98 8.40
CA ASN A 19 13.97 6.71 8.68
C ASN A 19 14.55 7.34 7.41
N ASP A 20 14.67 6.54 6.36
CA ASP A 20 15.10 6.97 5.02
C ASP A 20 14.24 8.11 4.45
N THR A 21 12.93 8.05 4.69
CA THR A 21 12.00 9.09 4.27
C THR A 21 12.25 10.39 5.05
N MET A 22 12.42 10.30 6.37
CA MET A 22 12.65 11.46 7.23
C MET A 22 13.97 12.15 6.92
N VAL A 23 15.04 11.39 6.65
CA VAL A 23 16.33 11.94 6.22
C VAL A 23 16.17 12.76 4.94
N VAL A 24 15.48 12.22 3.92
CA VAL A 24 15.25 12.95 2.67
C VAL A 24 14.38 14.20 2.87
N ILE A 25 13.37 14.14 3.74
CA ILE A 25 12.55 15.31 4.08
C ILE A 25 13.42 16.39 4.72
N TRP A 26 14.27 16.02 5.69
CA TRP A 26 15.17 16.96 6.37
C TRP A 26 16.14 17.62 5.38
N GLU A 27 16.80 16.82 4.53
CA GLU A 27 17.77 17.32 3.55
C GLU A 27 17.15 18.19 2.45
N LYS A 28 15.87 17.94 2.12
CA LYS A 28 15.20 18.60 1.00
C LYS A 28 14.10 19.57 1.43
N ALA A 29 13.99 19.87 2.72
CA ALA A 29 12.96 20.77 3.25
C ALA A 29 13.00 22.13 2.55
N ASP A 30 14.21 22.69 2.37
CA ASP A 30 14.42 23.98 1.70
C ASP A 30 14.14 23.94 0.19
N ALA A 31 14.11 22.75 -0.41
CA ALA A 31 13.83 22.56 -1.83
C ALA A 31 12.33 22.46 -2.14
N TYR A 32 11.46 22.41 -1.13
CA TYR A 32 10.02 22.35 -1.32
C TYR A 32 9.47 23.71 -1.76
N ARG A 33 8.97 23.76 -3.00
CA ARG A 33 8.51 25.01 -3.66
C ARG A 33 7.00 25.29 -3.53
N GLY A 34 6.24 24.43 -2.84
CA GLY A 34 4.79 24.60 -2.69
C GLY A 34 3.96 24.28 -3.93
N GLU A 35 4.52 23.53 -4.88
CA GLU A 35 3.85 23.14 -6.14
C GLU A 35 2.77 22.06 -5.94
N SER A 36 2.80 21.35 -4.81
CA SER A 36 1.76 20.43 -4.34
C SER A 36 1.40 20.77 -2.89
N ARG A 37 0.47 20.02 -2.28
CA ARG A 37 0.36 20.05 -0.81
C ARG A 37 1.60 19.41 -0.18
N LEU A 38 1.95 19.82 1.04
CA LEU A 38 3.11 19.28 1.75
C LEU A 38 2.97 17.76 1.98
N GLU A 39 1.77 17.33 2.36
CA GLU A 39 1.44 15.91 2.52
C GLU A 39 1.69 15.11 1.24
N THR A 40 1.35 15.65 0.07
CA THR A 40 1.57 15.02 -1.24
C THR A 40 3.06 14.82 -1.50
N TRP A 41 3.87 15.84 -1.22
CA TRP A 41 5.32 15.77 -1.39
C TRP A 41 5.96 14.73 -0.46
N ILE A 42 5.54 14.69 0.80
CA ILE A 42 5.98 13.70 1.79
C ILE A 42 5.59 12.28 1.34
N PHE A 43 4.35 12.05 0.92
CA PHE A 43 3.91 10.75 0.43
C PHE A 43 4.65 10.31 -0.83
N ALA A 44 5.01 11.24 -1.72
CA ALA A 44 5.83 10.93 -2.89
C ALA A 44 7.20 10.37 -2.49
N ILE A 45 7.85 10.98 -1.49
CA ILE A 45 9.14 10.49 -0.96
C ILE A 45 8.95 9.10 -0.34
N ALA A 46 7.96 8.96 0.55
CA ALA A 46 7.66 7.72 1.25
C ALA A 46 7.37 6.56 0.29
N TYR A 47 6.55 6.81 -0.74
CA TYR A 47 6.19 5.82 -1.74
C TYR A 47 7.40 5.35 -2.55
N ARG A 48 8.25 6.27 -3.04
CA ARG A 48 9.49 5.92 -3.75
C ARG A 48 10.45 5.11 -2.87
N LYS A 49 10.59 5.46 -1.59
CA LYS A 49 11.42 4.71 -0.64
C LYS A 49 10.86 3.31 -0.38
N ALA A 50 9.55 3.19 -0.19
CA ALA A 50 8.87 1.91 -0.01
C ALA A 50 9.06 0.97 -1.21
N LEU A 51 8.86 1.47 -2.45
CA LEU A 51 9.05 0.67 -3.65
C LEU A 51 10.51 0.19 -3.83
N ARG A 52 11.48 1.05 -3.53
CA ARG A 52 12.91 0.67 -3.58
C ARG A 52 13.25 -0.40 -2.55
N ALA A 53 12.70 -0.31 -1.34
CA ALA A 53 12.92 -1.32 -0.31
C ALA A 53 12.31 -2.67 -0.70
N LEU A 54 11.09 -2.68 -1.27
CA LEU A 54 10.47 -3.89 -1.79
C LEU A 54 11.31 -4.52 -2.92
N GLN A 55 11.76 -3.71 -3.89
CA GLN A 55 12.61 -4.19 -4.98
C GLN A 55 13.91 -4.82 -4.47
N ARG A 56 14.53 -4.28 -3.42
CA ARG A 56 15.75 -4.84 -2.83
C ARG A 56 15.54 -6.22 -2.20
N GLN A 57 14.33 -6.50 -1.71
CA GLN A 57 14.00 -7.81 -1.14
C GLN A 57 13.61 -8.83 -2.22
N ASP A 58 13.10 -8.37 -3.35
CA ASP A 58 12.70 -9.24 -4.47
C ASP A 58 13.87 -9.60 -5.40
N ILE A 59 15.05 -8.97 -5.26
CA ILE A 59 16.27 -9.38 -5.97
C ILE A 59 16.79 -10.66 -5.30
N PRO A 60 16.78 -11.82 -6.00
CA PRO A 60 17.32 -13.05 -5.43
C PRO A 60 18.83 -12.91 -5.34
N VAL A 61 19.37 -12.94 -4.13
CA VAL A 61 20.78 -13.30 -3.91
C VAL A 61 20.85 -14.80 -4.16
N GLU A 62 21.25 -15.21 -5.37
CA GLU A 62 21.45 -16.62 -5.83
C GLU A 62 21.03 -17.71 -4.83
N ALA A 63 19.74 -18.05 -4.75
CA ALA A 63 19.22 -19.27 -4.11
C ALA A 63 17.73 -19.41 -4.43
N GLY A 64 17.26 -20.66 -4.48
CA GLY A 64 15.99 -21.07 -5.07
C GLY A 64 14.72 -20.54 -4.39
N VAL A 65 13.64 -20.59 -5.19
CA VAL A 65 12.22 -20.62 -4.81
C VAL A 65 11.88 -19.83 -3.54
N ALA A 66 11.68 -18.52 -3.68
CA ALA A 66 11.12 -17.71 -2.60
C ALA A 66 9.60 -17.90 -2.55
N ASP A 67 9.16 -18.77 -1.64
CA ASP A 67 7.78 -18.86 -1.19
C ASP A 67 7.28 -17.51 -0.66
N LEU A 68 6.09 -17.13 -1.11
CA LEU A 68 5.36 -15.96 -0.65
C LEU A 68 4.71 -16.28 0.72
N ASP A 69 5.48 -16.32 1.80
CA ASP A 69 4.94 -16.72 3.12
C ASP A 69 5.23 -15.80 4.30
N ASP A 70 5.61 -14.53 4.06
CA ASP A 70 5.56 -13.52 5.12
C ASP A 70 4.14 -12.95 5.23
N ALA A 71 3.27 -13.74 5.86
CA ALA A 71 1.97 -13.29 6.33
C ALA A 71 2.17 -12.16 7.36
N TYR A 72 1.47 -11.05 7.14
CA TYR A 72 1.36 -9.97 8.12
C TYR A 72 0.64 -10.50 9.36
N GLU A 73 1.38 -10.71 10.45
CA GLU A 73 0.76 -10.79 11.78
C GLU A 73 0.46 -9.35 12.25
N PRO A 74 -0.82 -8.99 12.47
CA PRO A 74 -1.14 -7.71 13.07
C PRO A 74 -0.47 -7.64 14.45
N ALA A 75 0.19 -6.52 14.74
CA ALA A 75 0.81 -6.28 16.05
C ALA A 75 -0.21 -6.58 17.18
N PRO A 76 0.21 -7.22 18.29
CA PRO A 76 -0.69 -7.74 19.32
C PRO A 76 -1.68 -6.69 19.86
N ASP A 77 -1.27 -5.43 19.90
CA ASP A 77 -2.10 -4.30 20.37
C ASP A 77 -3.27 -3.95 19.44
N GLN A 78 -3.22 -4.35 18.16
CA GLN A 78 -4.33 -4.16 17.22
C GLN A 78 -5.27 -5.36 17.15
N ALA A 79 -4.86 -6.55 17.59
CA ALA A 79 -5.62 -7.80 17.43
C ALA A 79 -6.78 -7.95 18.43
N LEU A 80 -6.73 -7.25 19.57
CA LEU A 80 -7.75 -7.30 20.62
C LEU A 80 -8.99 -6.46 20.25
N GLY A 81 -9.83 -6.99 19.33
CA GLY A 81 -11.15 -6.41 19.02
C GLY A 81 -11.54 -6.35 17.55
N GLN A 82 -10.76 -6.93 16.63
CA GLN A 82 -11.08 -6.87 15.20
C GLN A 82 -12.23 -7.83 14.85
N SER A 83 -13.26 -7.33 14.17
CA SER A 83 -14.30 -8.17 13.60
C SER A 83 -13.73 -9.10 12.52
N GLN A 84 -14.35 -10.26 12.30
CA GLN A 84 -13.97 -11.19 11.22
C GLN A 84 -13.90 -10.50 9.85
N SER A 85 -14.78 -9.52 9.61
CA SER A 85 -14.78 -8.70 8.40
C SER A 85 -13.55 -7.81 8.27
N HIS A 86 -13.04 -7.26 9.37
CA HIS A 86 -11.83 -6.44 9.36
C HIS A 86 -10.58 -7.27 9.08
N ARG A 87 -10.48 -8.47 9.66
CA ARG A 87 -9.38 -9.41 9.37
C ARG A 87 -9.38 -9.83 7.89
N ARG A 88 -10.55 -10.21 7.34
CA ARG A 88 -10.70 -10.51 5.90
C ARG A 88 -10.29 -9.33 5.01
N LEU A 89 -10.55 -8.09 5.42
CA LEU A 89 -10.12 -6.90 4.67
C LEU A 89 -8.59 -6.74 4.69
N ILE A 90 -7.95 -6.95 5.83
CA ILE A 90 -6.48 -6.89 5.94
C ILE A 90 -5.84 -7.95 5.03
N GLU A 91 -6.32 -9.19 5.10
CA GLU A 91 -5.88 -10.29 4.22
C GLU A 91 -6.14 -9.97 2.74
N ALA A 92 -7.30 -9.41 2.39
CA ALA A 92 -7.60 -9.02 1.01
C ALA A 92 -6.70 -7.88 0.51
N MET A 93 -6.37 -6.92 1.38
CA MET A 93 -5.42 -5.85 1.08
C MET A 93 -4.02 -6.41 0.82
N ALA A 94 -3.57 -7.42 1.58
CA ALA A 94 -2.29 -8.10 1.39
C ALA A 94 -2.08 -8.62 -0.03
N MET A 95 -3.15 -9.14 -0.65
CA MET A 95 -3.14 -9.76 -1.98
C MET A 95 -3.14 -8.74 -3.14
N LEU A 96 -3.16 -7.45 -2.85
CA LEU A 96 -3.03 -6.39 -3.86
C LEU A 96 -1.55 -6.08 -4.14
N SER A 97 -1.24 -5.60 -5.34
CA SER A 97 0.08 -5.02 -5.61
C SER A 97 0.31 -3.75 -4.78
N ALA A 98 1.57 -3.39 -4.55
CA ALA A 98 1.94 -2.17 -3.82
C ALA A 98 1.24 -0.91 -4.37
N ASP A 99 1.14 -0.79 -5.70
CA ASP A 99 0.45 0.30 -6.37
C ASP A 99 -1.06 0.34 -6.09
N HIS A 100 -1.71 -0.83 -6.08
CA HIS A 100 -3.13 -0.95 -5.76
C HIS A 100 -3.40 -0.64 -4.28
N ARG A 101 -2.53 -1.08 -3.36
CA ARG A 101 -2.61 -0.71 -1.94
C ARG A 101 -2.43 0.79 -1.75
N ALA A 102 -1.44 1.39 -2.43
CA ALA A 102 -1.15 2.82 -2.35
C ALA A 102 -2.35 3.68 -2.77
N VAL A 103 -2.98 3.41 -3.92
CA VAL A 103 -4.14 4.21 -4.37
C VAL A 103 -5.33 4.10 -3.41
N ILE A 104 -5.57 2.92 -2.84
CA ILE A 104 -6.63 2.71 -1.84
C ILE A 104 -6.31 3.49 -0.57
N ASP A 105 -5.10 3.33 -0.04
CA ASP A 105 -4.71 3.94 1.24
C ASP A 105 -4.70 5.48 1.17
N LEU A 106 -4.10 6.04 0.11
CA LEU A 106 -4.04 7.48 -0.10
C LEU A 106 -5.43 8.09 -0.31
N THR A 107 -6.36 7.38 -0.97
CA THR A 107 -7.72 7.88 -1.19
C THR A 107 -8.56 7.81 0.09
N TYR A 108 -8.63 6.64 0.73
CA TYR A 108 -9.61 6.40 1.78
C TYR A 108 -9.11 6.75 3.18
N PHE A 109 -7.82 6.64 3.45
CA PHE A 109 -7.24 6.88 4.79
C PHE A 109 -6.53 8.22 4.89
N HIS A 110 -6.01 8.74 3.78
CA HIS A 110 -5.35 10.05 3.73
C HIS A 110 -6.14 11.12 2.98
N GLY A 111 -7.25 10.76 2.32
CA GLY A 111 -8.17 11.72 1.70
C GLY A 111 -7.58 12.51 0.53
N LEU A 112 -6.50 12.02 -0.09
CA LEU A 112 -5.90 12.69 -1.25
C LEU A 112 -6.79 12.57 -2.48
N HIS A 113 -6.86 13.64 -3.28
CA HIS A 113 -7.50 13.60 -4.57
C HIS A 113 -6.63 12.86 -5.59
N TYR A 114 -7.23 12.29 -6.64
CA TYR A 114 -6.48 11.53 -7.64
C TYR A 114 -5.38 12.33 -8.35
N ARG A 115 -5.52 13.65 -8.46
CA ARG A 115 -4.45 14.53 -8.98
C ARG A 115 -3.23 14.55 -8.05
N ASP A 116 -3.44 14.51 -6.75
CA ASP A 116 -2.36 14.53 -5.76
C ASP A 116 -1.72 13.12 -5.69
N ILE A 117 -2.53 12.07 -5.77
CA ILE A 117 -2.04 10.69 -5.86
C ILE A 117 -1.21 10.48 -7.13
N ALA A 118 -1.59 11.10 -8.25
CA ALA A 118 -0.83 11.06 -9.49
C ALA A 118 0.58 11.65 -9.33
N VAL A 119 0.70 12.74 -8.55
CA VAL A 119 2.01 13.32 -8.17
C VAL A 119 2.78 12.36 -7.27
N VAL A 120 2.14 11.77 -6.25
CA VAL A 120 2.77 10.79 -5.34
C VAL A 120 3.37 9.61 -6.11
N MET A 121 2.60 9.07 -7.06
CA MET A 121 2.93 7.85 -7.79
C MET A 121 3.65 8.11 -9.12
N GLU A 122 3.97 9.36 -9.43
CA GLU A 122 4.62 9.80 -10.67
C GLU A 122 3.99 9.19 -11.93
N CYS A 123 2.66 9.31 -12.06
CA CYS A 123 1.91 8.74 -13.17
C CYS A 123 0.75 9.64 -13.62
N PRO A 124 0.17 9.43 -14.81
CA PRO A 124 -1.03 10.13 -15.23
C PRO A 124 -2.22 9.89 -14.28
N VAL A 125 -3.10 10.89 -14.12
CA VAL A 125 -4.32 10.77 -13.30
C VAL A 125 -5.21 9.61 -13.76
N ASP A 126 -5.24 9.33 -15.07
CA ASP A 126 -6.00 8.19 -15.60
C ASP A 126 -5.42 6.84 -15.16
N THR A 127 -4.11 6.74 -14.96
CA THR A 127 -3.47 5.56 -14.36
C THR A 127 -3.90 5.37 -12.91
N VAL A 128 -4.09 6.45 -12.15
CA VAL A 128 -4.65 6.37 -10.78
C VAL A 128 -6.08 5.83 -10.83
N LYS A 129 -6.91 6.30 -11.76
CA LYS A 129 -8.30 5.83 -11.93
C LYS A 129 -8.35 4.34 -12.28
N THR A 130 -7.52 3.89 -13.22
CA THR A 130 -7.48 2.47 -13.62
C THR A 130 -6.96 1.59 -12.49
N ARG A 131 -5.88 1.98 -11.80
CA ARG A 131 -5.38 1.29 -10.59
C ARG A 131 -6.46 1.17 -9.52
N MET A 132 -7.18 2.26 -9.23
CA MET A 132 -8.29 2.25 -8.26
C MET A 132 -9.44 1.33 -8.70
N PHE A 133 -9.79 1.33 -9.99
CA PHE A 133 -10.80 0.42 -10.54
C PHE A 133 -10.39 -1.05 -10.33
N HIS A 134 -9.17 -1.41 -10.72
CA HIS A 134 -8.67 -2.78 -10.58
C HIS A 134 -8.50 -3.20 -9.12
N ALA A 135 -8.02 -2.30 -8.24
CA ALA A 135 -7.90 -2.54 -6.82
C ALA A 135 -9.27 -2.87 -6.19
N ARG A 136 -10.30 -2.04 -6.43
CA ARG A 136 -11.67 -2.30 -5.92
C ARG A 136 -12.27 -3.59 -6.48
N ARG A 137 -12.05 -3.88 -7.77
CA ARG A 137 -12.51 -5.13 -8.38
C ARG A 137 -11.87 -6.35 -7.72
N ARG A 138 -10.56 -6.29 -7.46
CA ARG A 138 -9.81 -7.37 -6.80
C ARG A 138 -10.22 -7.54 -5.34
N LEU A 139 -10.37 -6.45 -4.59
CA LEU A 139 -10.87 -6.51 -3.21
C LEU A 139 -12.27 -7.13 -3.14
N ARG A 140 -13.19 -6.73 -4.04
CA ARG A 140 -14.52 -7.34 -4.11
C ARG A 140 -14.44 -8.85 -4.32
N ALA A 141 -13.62 -9.30 -5.28
CA ALA A 141 -13.46 -10.74 -5.55
C ALA A 141 -12.87 -11.50 -4.34
N LEU A 142 -11.88 -10.92 -3.65
CA LEU A 142 -11.26 -11.55 -2.47
C LEU A 142 -12.20 -11.59 -1.25
N MET A 143 -13.06 -10.57 -1.10
CA MET A 143 -13.99 -10.48 0.01
C MET A 143 -15.32 -11.20 -0.23
N ALA A 144 -15.60 -11.63 -1.47
CA ALA A 144 -16.86 -12.29 -1.85
C ALA A 144 -16.96 -13.77 -1.41
N GLY A 145 -15.94 -14.33 -0.75
CA GLY A 145 -15.96 -15.72 -0.26
C GLY A 145 -17.13 -16.00 0.70
N GLU A 146 -17.97 -16.97 0.31
CA GLU A 146 -19.25 -17.47 0.87
C GLU A 146 -20.57 -16.83 0.40
N ARG A 147 -20.62 -16.10 -0.73
CA ARG A 147 -21.93 -15.63 -1.26
C ARG A 147 -22.23 -16.02 -2.71
N GLU A 148 -21.54 -17.02 -3.26
CA GLU A 148 -21.77 -17.48 -4.63
C GLU A 148 -21.76 -19.03 -4.76
N ASP A 149 -22.19 -19.75 -3.70
CA ASP A 149 -22.52 -21.19 -3.75
C ASP A 149 -24.04 -21.44 -3.93
N TRP A 150 -24.85 -20.41 -4.24
CA TRP A 150 -26.33 -20.51 -4.28
C TRP A 150 -27.01 -19.97 -5.55
N LEU A 151 -26.26 -19.57 -6.59
CA LEU A 151 -26.87 -18.96 -7.79
C LEU A 151 -26.52 -19.64 -9.13
N TRP A 152 -25.97 -20.86 -9.09
CA TRP A 152 -25.92 -21.74 -10.25
C TRP A 152 -26.22 -23.18 -9.82
N ASP A 153 -27.51 -23.49 -9.68
CA ASP A 153 -28.08 -24.83 -9.89
C ASP A 153 -29.58 -24.69 -10.16
N GLY A 154 -30.00 -24.92 -11.41
CA GLY A 154 -31.38 -25.25 -11.80
C GLY A 154 -32.28 -24.11 -12.25
#